data_AF-A0A364NX45-F1
#
_entry.id   AF-A0A364NX45-F1
#
_cell.length_a   1.000
_cell.length_b   1.000
_cell.length_c   1.000
_cell.angle_alpha   90.00
_cell.angle_beta   90.00
_cell.angle_gamma   90.00
#
_symmetry.space_group_name_H-M   'P 1'
#
loop_
_entity.id
_entity.type
_entity.pdbx_description
1 polymer ?
#
loop_
_entity_poly.entity_id
_entity_poly.type
_entity_poly.pdbx_seq_one_letter_code
_entity_poly.pdbx_strand_id
1 'polypeptide(L)'
;MRDDDRWPGYPRLLPDESVSSWFTRTAAANGLRPGELYRIVQPGGDRNPRDLDRHADDWLLDLLAGKTGLAAEDLKHATFRRWSGRLFEYDDGLNKLAWAPPAGREGGRRCFGQQVCPWCLRVDTQPYLRLNWRLSFFTVCPIHGRLLLDRCPTCAEPFSILRQDGRGTICCPGCGADLRDFTGDEPAVDAVPVQRDLLELIREGWRDLGEYGPVYSFAVFEMLAQLLRLLAGGKHAHALRLWLAEHDLSLAVRPESLPRARDGALLTPRARGALVAMAHWLLADWPHRFVEAAKAVGMTSTDLRKRPVGEYPYAYAHAVDWHLKEPHKGDAADEIAVAAQVLHDHGQTASHRNLMALCGTKLGSMGGVAEPVASGLPWGKGRYWKLDGVSPEVKAAARRAAHRAGEDVGPWLDALLRRTLGLGAIKTPFNGHDPDTITLDGNVGCEE
;
A
#
# COMPACT_ATOMS: atom_id res chain seq x y z
N MET A 1 46.83 -11.76 -4.99
CA MET A 1 46.17 -12.94 -4.40
C MET A 1 46.53 -14.14 -5.25
N ARG A 2 47.11 -15.20 -4.67
CA ARG A 2 47.33 -16.46 -5.41
C ARG A 2 45.97 -17.05 -5.78
N ASP A 3 45.84 -17.68 -6.94
CA ASP A 3 44.62 -18.34 -7.42
C ASP A 3 44.10 -19.47 -6.47
N ASP A 4 44.92 -19.86 -5.48
CA ASP A 4 44.68 -20.93 -4.50
C ASP A 4 43.65 -20.64 -3.39
N ASP A 5 43.12 -19.42 -3.26
CA ASP A 5 42.20 -19.08 -2.16
C ASP A 5 40.70 -19.00 -2.57
N ARG A 6 40.39 -19.34 -3.82
CA ARG A 6 39.01 -19.39 -4.32
C ARG A 6 38.29 -20.66 -3.86
N TRP A 7 36.97 -20.58 -3.72
CA TRP A 7 36.16 -21.77 -3.48
C TRP A 7 36.12 -22.68 -4.73
N PRO A 8 35.89 -23.99 -4.57
CA PRO A 8 35.73 -24.90 -5.70
C PRO A 8 34.53 -24.55 -6.59
N GLY A 9 33.40 -24.16 -5.99
CA GLY A 9 32.19 -23.72 -6.68
C GLY A 9 32.03 -22.20 -6.61
N TYR A 10 32.07 -21.53 -7.76
CA TYR A 10 31.94 -20.07 -7.86
C TYR A 10 31.05 -19.70 -9.06
N PRO A 11 29.73 -19.91 -8.96
CA PRO A 11 28.82 -19.59 -10.05
C PRO A 11 28.85 -18.09 -10.37
N ARG A 12 28.73 -17.74 -11.65
CA ARG A 12 28.53 -16.34 -12.06
C ARG A 12 27.14 -15.85 -11.64
N LEU A 13 27.04 -14.55 -11.41
CA LEU A 13 25.76 -13.85 -11.30
C LEU A 13 24.95 -14.03 -12.60
N LEU A 14 23.68 -14.36 -12.44
CA LEU A 14 22.72 -14.39 -13.55
C LEU A 14 22.09 -13.00 -13.78
N PRO A 15 21.49 -12.75 -14.96
CA PRO A 15 20.88 -11.46 -15.25
C PRO A 15 19.80 -11.09 -14.24
N ASP A 16 19.93 -9.90 -13.65
CA ASP A 16 19.03 -9.37 -12.61
C ASP A 16 18.93 -10.27 -11.36
N GLU A 17 19.89 -11.14 -11.07
CA GLU A 17 19.85 -12.01 -9.89
C GLU A 17 20.07 -11.23 -8.57
N SER A 18 19.33 -11.57 -7.51
CA SER A 18 19.59 -11.01 -6.18
C SER A 18 20.78 -11.70 -5.49
N VAL A 19 21.49 -10.98 -4.61
CA VAL A 19 22.65 -11.56 -3.90
C VAL A 19 22.24 -12.77 -3.06
N SER A 20 21.04 -12.79 -2.48
CA SER A 20 20.54 -13.94 -1.71
C SER A 20 20.31 -15.18 -2.58
N SER A 21 19.84 -14.99 -3.81
CA SER A 21 19.70 -16.06 -4.80
C SER A 21 21.07 -16.60 -5.20
N TRP A 22 21.98 -15.71 -5.58
CA TRP A 22 23.33 -16.07 -5.96
C TRP A 22 24.07 -16.77 -4.83
N PHE A 23 23.99 -16.25 -3.60
CA PHE A 23 24.59 -16.84 -2.41
C PHE A 23 24.09 -18.27 -2.17
N THR A 24 22.79 -18.50 -2.38
CA THR A 24 22.19 -19.84 -2.27
C THR A 24 22.74 -20.80 -3.33
N ARG A 25 22.92 -20.34 -4.57
CA ARG A 25 23.56 -21.13 -5.63
C ARG A 25 25.04 -21.38 -5.35
N THR A 26 25.77 -20.40 -4.80
CA THR A 26 27.16 -20.56 -4.38
C THR A 26 27.29 -21.58 -3.26
N ALA A 27 26.38 -21.57 -2.28
CA ALA A 27 26.33 -22.61 -1.25
C ALA A 27 26.11 -23.99 -1.89
N ALA A 28 25.10 -24.12 -2.75
CA ALA A 28 24.79 -25.38 -3.42
C ALA A 28 25.96 -25.91 -4.28
N ALA A 29 26.68 -25.04 -4.98
CA ALA A 29 27.85 -25.39 -5.79
C ALA A 29 29.03 -25.92 -4.96
N ASN A 30 29.12 -25.54 -3.68
CA ASN A 30 30.12 -26.04 -2.73
C ASN A 30 29.57 -27.14 -1.82
N GLY A 31 28.36 -27.62 -2.10
CA GLY A 31 27.71 -28.67 -1.34
C GLY A 31 27.27 -28.28 0.08
N LEU A 32 26.97 -27.00 0.28
CA LEU A 32 26.50 -26.43 1.54
C LEU A 32 25.05 -25.96 1.41
N ARG A 33 24.33 -25.92 2.52
CA ARG A 33 23.09 -25.13 2.66
C ARG A 33 23.45 -23.65 2.82
N PRO A 34 22.56 -22.71 2.45
CA PRO A 34 22.84 -21.27 2.62
C PRO A 34 23.19 -20.90 4.07
N GLY A 35 22.46 -21.46 5.04
CA GLY A 35 22.76 -21.24 6.46
C GLY A 35 24.08 -21.85 6.94
N GLU A 36 24.64 -22.85 6.25
CA GLU A 36 25.98 -23.40 6.53
C GLU A 36 27.06 -22.49 5.96
N LEU A 37 26.91 -22.07 4.69
CA LEU A 37 27.82 -21.11 4.08
C LEU A 37 27.89 -19.80 4.88
N TYR A 38 26.73 -19.30 5.33
CA TYR A 38 26.65 -18.07 6.13
C TYR A 38 27.46 -18.16 7.42
N ARG A 39 27.42 -19.30 8.12
CA ARG A 39 28.20 -19.54 9.35
C ARG A 39 29.71 -19.61 9.09
N ILE A 40 30.12 -20.05 7.89
CA ILE A 40 31.53 -20.10 7.50
C ILE A 40 32.06 -18.69 7.22
N VAL A 41 31.31 -17.88 6.47
CA VAL A 41 31.74 -16.52 6.10
C VAL A 41 31.54 -15.49 7.20
N GLN A 42 30.63 -15.74 8.14
CA GLN A 42 30.37 -14.85 9.27
C GLN A 42 30.37 -15.64 10.60
N PRO A 43 31.56 -16.05 11.09
CA PRO A 43 31.67 -16.75 12.37
C PRO A 43 31.11 -15.91 13.52
N GLY A 44 30.25 -16.51 14.35
CA GLY A 44 29.56 -15.81 15.44
C GLY A 44 28.34 -14.99 15.02
N GLY A 45 27.99 -14.97 13.74
CA GLY A 45 26.76 -14.36 13.23
C GLY A 45 25.49 -15.08 13.69
N ASP A 46 24.34 -14.44 13.46
CA ASP A 46 23.02 -15.00 13.77
C ASP A 46 22.83 -16.38 13.12
N ARG A 47 22.12 -17.28 13.82
CA ARG A 47 21.84 -18.66 13.34
C ARG A 47 21.15 -18.69 11.97
N ASN A 48 20.36 -17.65 11.68
CA ASN A 48 19.70 -17.46 10.40
C ASN A 48 20.20 -16.15 9.80
N PRO A 49 20.71 -16.15 8.56
CA PRO A 49 21.07 -14.91 7.89
C PRO A 49 19.85 -14.00 7.81
N ARG A 50 20.06 -12.71 8.10
CA ARG A 50 19.10 -11.66 7.75
C ARG A 50 18.96 -11.58 6.23
N ASP A 51 18.03 -10.76 5.78
CA ASP A 51 17.83 -10.46 4.37
C ASP A 51 19.12 -9.89 3.73
N LEU A 52 19.91 -10.75 3.08
CA LEU A 52 21.22 -10.38 2.51
C LEU A 52 21.07 -9.36 1.38
N ASP A 53 19.93 -9.32 0.70
CA ASP A 53 19.68 -8.33 -0.36
C ASP A 53 19.66 -6.90 0.20
N ARG A 54 19.41 -6.73 1.50
CA ARG A 54 19.44 -5.42 2.17
C ARG A 54 20.64 -5.24 3.09
N HIS A 55 20.97 -6.25 3.87
CA HIS A 55 21.85 -6.13 5.04
C HIS A 55 23.25 -6.72 4.85
N ALA A 56 23.61 -7.18 3.65
CA ALA A 56 25.00 -7.55 3.39
C ALA A 56 25.89 -6.29 3.51
N ASP A 57 26.83 -6.31 4.45
CA ASP A 57 27.80 -5.24 4.66
C ASP A 57 28.94 -5.31 3.63
N ASP A 58 29.72 -4.22 3.51
CA ASP A 58 30.84 -4.17 2.56
C ASP A 58 31.85 -5.29 2.79
N TRP A 59 32.14 -5.59 4.06
CA TRP A 59 33.10 -6.63 4.42
C TRP A 59 32.67 -8.01 3.91
N LEU A 60 31.40 -8.39 4.10
CA LEU A 60 30.88 -9.67 3.62
C LEU A 60 30.92 -9.74 2.09
N LEU A 61 30.54 -8.66 1.40
CA LEU A 61 30.56 -8.62 -0.06
C LEU A 61 31.99 -8.70 -0.61
N ASP A 62 32.95 -8.01 0.01
CA ASP A 62 34.37 -8.07 -0.38
C ASP A 62 34.98 -9.45 -0.14
N LEU A 63 34.63 -10.10 0.98
CA LEU A 63 35.01 -11.49 1.26
C LEU A 63 34.47 -12.43 0.19
N LEU A 64 33.17 -12.32 -0.15
CA LEU A 64 32.52 -13.14 -1.15
C LEU A 64 33.11 -12.91 -2.55
N ALA A 65 33.41 -11.66 -2.90
CA ALA A 65 34.12 -11.29 -4.12
C ALA A 65 35.50 -11.98 -4.19
N GLY A 66 36.27 -11.91 -3.12
CA GLY A 66 37.59 -12.56 -3.03
C GLY A 66 37.53 -14.09 -3.21
N LYS A 67 36.53 -14.75 -2.61
CA LYS A 67 36.36 -16.21 -2.70
C LYS A 67 35.80 -16.71 -4.02
N THR A 68 35.12 -15.87 -4.79
CA THR A 68 34.45 -16.27 -6.04
C THR A 68 35.07 -15.66 -7.30
N GLY A 69 35.94 -14.66 -7.15
CA GLY A 69 36.54 -13.93 -8.26
C GLY A 69 35.59 -12.95 -8.96
N LEU A 70 34.41 -12.68 -8.40
CA LEU A 70 33.52 -11.62 -8.86
C LEU A 70 34.02 -10.24 -8.41
N ALA A 71 33.64 -9.19 -9.13
CA ALA A 71 33.87 -7.84 -8.63
C ALA A 71 32.93 -7.55 -7.45
N ALA A 72 33.46 -6.93 -6.39
CA ALA A 72 32.64 -6.51 -5.25
C ALA A 72 31.49 -5.60 -5.68
N GLU A 73 31.71 -4.74 -6.68
CA GLU A 73 30.69 -3.85 -7.21
C GLU A 73 29.52 -4.60 -7.89
N ASP A 74 29.80 -5.72 -8.58
CA ASP A 74 28.74 -6.56 -9.15
C ASP A 74 27.85 -7.15 -8.05
N LEU A 75 28.45 -7.59 -6.94
CA LEU A 75 27.71 -8.08 -5.78
C LEU A 75 26.92 -6.96 -5.10
N LYS A 76 27.48 -5.74 -5.00
CA LYS A 76 26.74 -4.56 -4.50
C LYS A 76 25.54 -4.23 -5.40
N HIS A 77 25.69 -4.29 -6.72
CA HIS A 77 24.59 -4.11 -7.66
C HIS A 77 23.54 -5.24 -7.62
N ALA A 78 23.87 -6.41 -7.08
CA ALA A 78 22.92 -7.49 -6.80
C ALA A 78 22.14 -7.31 -5.46
N THR A 79 22.39 -6.21 -4.73
CA THR A 79 21.67 -5.82 -3.50
C THR A 79 20.76 -4.61 -3.73
N PHE A 80 20.06 -4.16 -2.69
CA PHE A 80 19.27 -2.93 -2.68
C PHE A 80 20.11 -1.67 -2.92
N ARG A 81 21.44 -1.74 -2.76
CA ARG A 81 22.34 -0.62 -3.08
C ARG A 81 22.22 -0.19 -4.54
N ARG A 82 21.80 -1.08 -5.45
CA ARG A 82 21.44 -0.76 -6.83
C ARG A 82 20.42 0.38 -6.96
N TRP A 83 19.57 0.55 -5.95
CA TRP A 83 18.49 1.53 -5.96
C TRP A 83 18.73 2.71 -5.01
N SER A 84 19.89 2.78 -4.36
CA SER A 84 20.27 3.91 -3.51
C SER A 84 20.38 5.19 -4.33
N GLY A 85 19.83 6.30 -3.82
CA GLY A 85 19.70 7.56 -4.55
C GLY A 85 18.72 7.54 -5.73
N ARG A 86 17.98 6.44 -5.94
CA ARG A 86 17.03 6.29 -7.06
C ARG A 86 15.63 5.90 -6.60
N LEU A 87 15.47 4.81 -5.86
CA LEU A 87 14.18 4.39 -5.28
C LEU A 87 13.94 5.01 -3.90
N PHE A 88 15.03 5.17 -3.16
CA PHE A 88 15.10 5.81 -1.84
C PHE A 88 16.38 6.64 -1.79
N GLU A 89 16.39 7.71 -1.01
CA GLU A 89 17.56 8.60 -0.93
C GLU A 89 18.76 7.90 -0.27
N TYR A 90 18.53 7.33 0.92
CA TYR A 90 19.52 6.55 1.66
C TYR A 90 18.84 5.38 2.41
N ASP A 91 19.62 4.34 2.73
CA ASP A 91 19.19 3.25 3.62
C ASP A 91 20.05 3.26 4.88
N ASP A 92 19.46 3.54 6.04
CA ASP A 92 20.13 3.48 7.35
C ASP A 92 20.18 2.06 7.94
N GLY A 93 19.54 1.09 7.28
CA GLY A 93 19.41 -0.29 7.75
C GLY A 93 18.46 -0.47 8.95
N LEU A 94 17.81 0.60 9.42
CA LEU A 94 16.94 0.61 10.60
C LEU A 94 15.47 0.83 10.23
N ASN A 95 15.21 1.81 9.36
CA ASN A 95 13.86 2.20 8.95
C ASN A 95 13.31 1.25 7.87
N LYS A 96 11.99 1.27 7.66
CA LYS A 96 11.40 0.47 6.56
C LYS A 96 11.55 1.20 5.23
N LEU A 97 12.03 0.50 4.21
CA LEU A 97 11.96 0.97 2.83
C LEU A 97 10.55 0.73 2.28
N ALA A 98 9.86 1.81 1.85
CA ALA A 98 8.47 1.74 1.43
C ALA A 98 8.23 0.78 0.24
N TRP A 99 9.20 0.72 -0.68
CA TRP A 99 9.10 -0.04 -1.93
C TRP A 99 9.95 -1.30 -1.97
N ALA A 100 10.70 -1.61 -0.90
CA ALA A 100 11.58 -2.78 -0.82
C ALA A 100 11.44 -3.45 0.57
N PRO A 101 10.30 -4.10 0.85
CA PRO A 101 10.03 -4.69 2.15
C PRO A 101 10.95 -5.89 2.44
N PRO A 102 11.15 -6.23 3.73
CA PRO A 102 11.95 -7.38 4.12
C PRO A 102 11.34 -8.68 3.58
N ALA A 103 12.20 -9.70 3.39
CA ALA A 103 11.81 -11.02 2.91
C ALA A 103 11.96 -12.13 3.97
N GLY A 104 11.12 -13.17 3.85
CA GLY A 104 11.22 -14.38 4.67
C GLY A 104 10.73 -14.18 6.10
N ARG A 105 11.62 -14.37 7.07
CA ARG A 105 11.31 -14.23 8.51
C ARG A 105 12.34 -13.37 9.21
N GLU A 106 11.88 -12.29 9.84
CA GLU A 106 12.72 -11.35 10.56
C GLU A 106 12.21 -11.16 11.99
N GLY A 107 12.99 -11.57 12.99
CA GLY A 107 12.57 -11.53 14.39
C GLY A 107 11.26 -12.27 14.66
N GLY A 108 11.04 -13.41 13.99
CA GLY A 108 9.80 -14.20 14.08
C GLY A 108 8.62 -13.69 13.25
N ARG A 109 8.69 -12.46 12.71
CA ARG A 109 7.66 -11.87 11.84
C ARG A 109 7.73 -12.46 10.45
N ARG A 110 6.57 -12.70 9.81
CA ARG A 110 6.47 -13.13 8.41
C ARG A 110 6.57 -11.90 7.51
N CYS A 111 7.51 -11.91 6.58
CA CYS A 111 7.81 -10.79 5.69
C CYS A 111 7.67 -11.23 4.22
N PHE A 112 6.76 -10.61 3.48
CA PHE A 112 6.35 -11.04 2.13
C PHE A 112 7.07 -10.26 1.02
N GLY A 113 8.27 -9.73 1.29
CA GLY A 113 9.02 -8.92 0.33
C GLY A 113 9.78 -9.70 -0.73
N GLN A 114 9.83 -11.03 -0.65
CA GLN A 114 10.29 -11.86 -1.76
C GLN A 114 9.10 -12.34 -2.57
N GLN A 115 9.14 -12.05 -3.87
CA GLN A 115 8.17 -12.56 -4.82
C GLN A 115 8.82 -13.51 -5.83
N VAL A 116 8.04 -14.38 -6.45
CA VAL A 116 8.52 -15.31 -7.49
C VAL A 116 7.52 -15.45 -8.63
N CYS A 117 8.02 -15.72 -9.84
CA CYS A 117 7.21 -16.22 -10.94
C CYS A 117 7.45 -17.73 -11.11
N PRO A 118 6.46 -18.60 -10.82
CA PRO A 118 6.60 -20.05 -10.98
C PRO A 118 7.03 -20.47 -12.39
N TRP A 119 6.51 -19.81 -13.43
CA TRP A 119 6.83 -20.15 -14.82
C TRP A 119 8.26 -19.75 -15.19
N CYS A 120 8.76 -18.58 -14.74
CA CYS A 120 10.18 -18.25 -14.91
C CYS A 120 11.06 -19.32 -14.26
N LEU A 121 10.76 -19.71 -13.01
CA LEU A 121 11.53 -20.75 -12.33
C LEU A 121 11.47 -22.10 -13.03
N ARG A 122 10.40 -22.40 -13.80
CA ARG A 122 10.26 -23.65 -14.56
C ARG A 122 11.09 -23.66 -15.84
N VAL A 123 11.15 -22.53 -16.54
CA VAL A 123 11.86 -22.42 -17.83
C VAL A 123 13.35 -22.06 -17.66
N ASP A 124 13.73 -21.48 -16.52
CA ASP A 124 15.12 -21.17 -16.20
C ASP A 124 15.94 -22.47 -16.16
N THR A 125 17.00 -22.56 -16.96
CA THR A 125 17.96 -23.68 -16.93
C THR A 125 18.50 -23.92 -15.53
N GLN A 126 18.74 -22.82 -14.79
CA GLN A 126 19.04 -22.83 -13.38
C GLN A 126 18.09 -21.85 -12.67
N PRO A 127 17.10 -22.33 -11.89
CA PRO A 127 16.15 -21.46 -11.22
C PRO A 127 16.84 -20.45 -10.29
N TYR A 128 16.48 -19.18 -10.41
CA TYR A 128 17.05 -18.10 -9.61
C TYR A 128 16.03 -16.98 -9.33
N LEU A 129 16.24 -16.23 -8.25
CA LEU A 129 15.38 -15.12 -7.90
C LEU A 129 15.94 -13.82 -8.45
N ARG A 130 15.08 -13.10 -9.18
CA ARG A 130 15.41 -11.80 -9.75
C ARG A 130 15.25 -10.70 -8.70
N LEU A 131 16.20 -9.77 -8.65
CA LEU A 131 16.24 -8.66 -7.72
C LEU A 131 15.01 -7.76 -7.88
N ASN A 132 14.56 -7.47 -9.11
CA ASN A 132 13.36 -6.65 -9.31
C ASN A 132 12.09 -7.27 -8.71
N TRP A 133 12.03 -8.59 -8.47
CA TRP A 133 10.91 -9.21 -7.76
C TRP A 133 10.82 -8.79 -6.28
N ARG A 134 11.86 -8.14 -5.74
CA ARG A 134 11.86 -7.53 -4.40
C ARG A 134 11.12 -6.20 -4.33
N LEU A 135 10.80 -5.59 -5.47
CA LEU A 135 10.13 -4.29 -5.53
C LEU A 135 8.62 -4.43 -5.30
N SER A 136 8.08 -3.65 -4.36
CA SER A 136 6.67 -3.73 -3.97
C SER A 136 5.68 -3.41 -5.09
N PHE A 137 6.09 -2.60 -6.07
CA PHE A 137 5.28 -2.26 -7.23
C PHE A 137 5.38 -3.29 -8.37
N PHE A 138 6.40 -4.15 -8.35
CA PHE A 138 6.60 -5.20 -9.35
C PHE A 138 5.75 -6.40 -8.96
N THR A 139 4.49 -6.41 -9.39
CA THR A 139 3.48 -7.39 -8.94
C THR A 139 3.09 -8.42 -10.00
N VAL A 140 3.42 -8.14 -11.27
CA VAL A 140 3.15 -9.02 -12.42
C VAL A 140 4.47 -9.39 -13.08
N CYS A 141 4.58 -10.64 -13.54
CA CYS A 141 5.69 -11.06 -14.38
C CYS A 141 5.50 -10.51 -15.80
N PRO A 142 6.40 -9.67 -16.32
CA PRO A 142 6.24 -9.08 -17.66
C PRO A 142 6.38 -10.11 -18.79
N ILE A 143 7.00 -11.26 -18.53
CA ILE A 143 7.17 -12.35 -19.50
C ILE A 143 5.87 -13.17 -19.62
N HIS A 144 5.21 -13.39 -18.48
CA HIS A 144 4.15 -14.38 -18.34
C HIS A 144 2.75 -13.77 -18.14
N GLY A 145 2.65 -12.48 -17.86
CA GLY A 145 1.38 -11.77 -17.64
C GLY A 145 0.60 -12.24 -16.41
N ARG A 146 1.24 -12.95 -15.48
CA ARG A 146 0.63 -13.47 -14.25
C ARG A 146 1.16 -12.76 -13.02
N LEU A 147 0.33 -12.67 -11.99
CA LEU A 147 0.75 -12.15 -10.69
C LEU A 147 1.93 -12.96 -10.16
N LEU A 148 2.94 -12.27 -9.63
CA LEU A 148 3.97 -12.92 -8.84
C LEU A 148 3.34 -13.48 -7.56
N LEU A 149 3.91 -14.57 -7.04
CA LEU A 149 3.56 -15.10 -5.74
C LEU A 149 4.48 -14.48 -4.69
N ASP A 150 3.96 -14.06 -3.53
CA ASP A 150 4.74 -13.54 -2.39
C ASP A 150 4.72 -14.47 -1.16
N ARG A 151 3.95 -15.56 -1.26
CA ARG A 151 3.78 -16.60 -0.24
C ARG A 151 3.42 -17.92 -0.90
N CYS A 152 3.70 -19.01 -0.21
CA CYS A 152 3.33 -20.34 -0.67
C CYS A 152 1.80 -20.49 -0.74
N PRO A 153 1.22 -20.92 -1.88
CA PRO A 153 -0.22 -21.17 -1.98
C PRO A 153 -0.73 -22.27 -1.03
N THR A 154 0.12 -23.25 -0.67
CA THR A 154 -0.27 -24.38 0.18
C THR A 154 -0.33 -24.03 1.67
N CYS A 155 0.67 -23.29 2.18
CA CYS A 155 0.81 -23.05 3.63
C CYS A 155 0.94 -21.58 4.03
N ALA A 156 0.86 -20.65 3.07
CA ALA A 156 1.02 -19.20 3.26
C ALA A 156 2.35 -18.77 3.91
N GLU A 157 3.36 -19.63 3.91
CA GLU A 157 4.71 -19.29 4.36
C GLU A 157 5.35 -18.30 3.38
N PRO A 158 5.97 -17.20 3.85
CA PRO A 158 6.72 -16.29 2.99
C PRO A 158 7.92 -17.00 2.36
N PHE A 159 8.26 -16.61 1.13
CA PHE A 159 9.44 -17.16 0.47
C PHE A 159 10.72 -16.67 1.14
N SER A 160 11.66 -17.60 1.32
CA SER A 160 12.97 -17.33 1.92
C SER A 160 14.00 -18.22 1.25
N ILE A 161 14.79 -17.63 0.35
CA ILE A 161 15.81 -18.34 -0.43
C ILE A 161 17.00 -18.78 0.44
N LEU A 162 17.26 -18.08 1.55
CA LEU A 162 18.33 -18.42 2.48
C LEU A 162 17.95 -19.57 3.44
N ARG A 163 16.70 -20.04 3.40
CA ARG A 163 16.20 -21.18 4.18
C ARG A 163 15.99 -22.44 3.32
N GLN A 164 16.58 -22.50 2.14
CA GLN A 164 16.49 -23.70 1.31
C GLN A 164 17.31 -24.86 1.91
N ASP A 165 16.68 -26.03 2.00
CA ASP A 165 17.33 -27.27 2.47
C ASP A 165 17.82 -28.15 1.32
N GLY A 166 17.22 -28.02 0.13
CA GLY A 166 17.53 -28.80 -1.07
C GLY A 166 18.54 -28.13 -2.00
N ARG A 167 19.08 -28.92 -2.93
CA ARG A 167 19.99 -28.45 -3.99
C ARG A 167 19.23 -28.32 -5.31
N GLY A 168 19.38 -27.20 -5.99
CA GLY A 168 18.91 -27.01 -7.37
C GLY A 168 17.41 -26.77 -7.57
N THR A 169 16.59 -26.91 -6.53
CA THR A 169 15.16 -26.56 -6.56
C THR A 169 14.88 -25.45 -5.56
N ILE A 170 13.90 -24.59 -5.87
CA ILE A 170 13.41 -23.57 -4.94
C ILE A 170 12.09 -24.07 -4.39
N CYS A 171 12.09 -24.45 -3.11
CA CYS A 171 10.95 -25.01 -2.42
C CYS A 171 10.44 -24.05 -1.33
N CYS A 172 9.19 -24.24 -0.92
CA CYS A 172 8.64 -23.56 0.24
C CYS A 172 9.38 -24.02 1.51
N PRO A 173 9.93 -23.10 2.33
CA PRO A 173 10.63 -23.46 3.57
C PRO A 173 9.69 -23.92 4.71
N GLY A 174 8.37 -23.89 4.47
CA GLY A 174 7.35 -24.31 5.45
C GLY A 174 6.80 -25.71 5.16
N CYS A 175 6.43 -26.00 3.90
CA CYS A 175 5.80 -27.27 3.52
C CYS A 175 6.61 -28.10 2.51
N GLY A 176 7.74 -27.60 2.00
CA GLY A 176 8.59 -28.32 1.04
C GLY A 176 8.08 -28.33 -0.41
N ALA A 177 6.89 -27.78 -0.70
CA ALA A 177 6.34 -27.73 -2.05
C ALA A 177 7.27 -26.97 -3.02
N ASP A 178 7.48 -27.51 -4.22
CA ASP A 178 8.28 -26.87 -5.26
C ASP A 178 7.55 -25.64 -5.79
N LEU A 179 8.22 -24.49 -5.85
CA LEU A 179 7.58 -23.26 -6.29
C LEU A 179 7.24 -23.27 -7.79
N ARG A 180 7.84 -24.18 -8.56
CA ARG A 180 7.60 -24.36 -10.01
C ARG A 180 6.26 -25.03 -10.30
N ASP A 181 5.65 -25.69 -9.31
CA ASP A 181 4.39 -26.41 -9.48
C ASP A 181 3.16 -25.49 -9.38
N PHE A 182 3.35 -24.26 -8.92
CA PHE A 182 2.26 -23.29 -8.79
C PHE A 182 2.06 -22.47 -10.07
N THR A 183 0.97 -21.70 -10.08
CA THR A 183 0.66 -20.70 -11.09
C THR A 183 0.25 -19.40 -10.41
N GLY A 184 0.68 -18.27 -10.96
CA GLY A 184 0.15 -16.97 -10.56
C GLY A 184 -1.23 -16.75 -11.16
N ASP A 185 -2.12 -16.12 -10.42
CA ASP A 185 -3.44 -15.75 -10.95
C ASP A 185 -3.34 -14.63 -12.00
N GLU A 186 -4.46 -14.36 -12.69
CA GLU A 186 -4.65 -13.13 -13.45
C GLU A 186 -4.59 -11.87 -12.55
N PRO A 187 -3.94 -10.79 -13.01
CA PRO A 187 -3.95 -9.50 -12.33
C PRO A 187 -5.32 -8.83 -12.45
N ALA A 188 -5.66 -7.98 -11.47
CA ALA A 188 -6.93 -7.25 -11.47
C ALA A 188 -6.95 -6.06 -12.44
N VAL A 189 -5.78 -5.56 -12.81
CA VAL A 189 -5.56 -4.44 -13.74
C VAL A 189 -4.32 -4.75 -14.58
N ASP A 190 -4.16 -4.10 -15.74
CA ASP A 190 -2.91 -4.20 -16.50
C ASP A 190 -1.78 -3.41 -15.82
N ALA A 191 -1.04 -4.07 -14.93
CA ALA A 191 0.02 -3.46 -14.14
C ALA A 191 1.37 -3.41 -14.89
N VAL A 192 1.51 -4.06 -16.05
CA VAL A 192 2.81 -4.18 -16.74
C VAL A 192 3.30 -2.83 -17.30
N PRO A 193 2.47 -1.99 -17.93
CA PRO A 193 2.90 -0.66 -18.35
C PRO A 193 3.35 0.20 -17.17
N VAL A 194 2.61 0.14 -16.05
CA VAL A 194 2.92 0.89 -14.82
C VAL A 194 4.23 0.42 -14.21
N GLN A 195 4.46 -0.89 -14.08
CA GLN A 195 5.71 -1.40 -13.52
C GLN A 195 6.91 -1.00 -14.38
N ARG A 196 6.76 -1.02 -15.72
CA ARG A 196 7.82 -0.64 -16.66
C ARG A 196 8.17 0.84 -16.51
N ASP A 197 7.17 1.71 -16.48
CA ASP A 197 7.36 3.15 -16.26
C ASP A 197 8.07 3.45 -14.93
N LEU A 198 7.74 2.72 -13.86
CA LEU A 198 8.40 2.87 -12.57
C LEU A 198 9.85 2.34 -12.57
N LEU A 199 10.15 1.28 -13.31
CA LEU A 199 11.53 0.81 -13.50
C LEU A 199 12.35 1.81 -14.34
N GLU A 200 11.74 2.40 -15.35
CA GLU A 200 12.35 3.48 -16.14
C GLU A 200 12.61 4.72 -15.27
N LEU A 201 11.68 5.08 -14.38
CA LEU A 201 11.90 6.15 -13.39
C LEU A 201 13.12 5.88 -12.49
N ILE A 202 13.31 4.65 -12.02
CA ILE A 202 14.53 4.27 -11.27
C ILE A 202 15.78 4.45 -12.15
N ARG A 203 15.73 3.99 -13.40
CA ARG A 203 16.85 4.05 -14.35
C ARG A 203 17.25 5.49 -14.69
N GLU A 204 16.28 6.35 -14.96
CA GLU A 204 16.52 7.76 -15.29
C GLU A 204 16.92 8.57 -14.05
N GLY A 205 16.34 8.25 -12.89
CA GLY A 205 16.67 8.90 -11.61
C GLY A 205 15.94 10.20 -11.34
N TRP A 206 15.07 10.62 -12.24
CA TRP A 206 14.25 11.82 -12.12
C TRP A 206 13.04 11.73 -13.05
N ARG A 207 12.08 12.64 -12.85
CA ARG A 207 10.92 12.84 -13.73
C ARG A 207 10.50 14.30 -13.70
N ASP A 208 10.07 14.81 -14.84
CA ASP A 208 9.40 16.11 -14.91
C ASP A 208 7.98 16.01 -14.33
N LEU A 209 7.66 16.87 -13.35
CA LEU A 209 6.32 16.99 -12.76
C LEU A 209 5.66 18.32 -13.17
N GLY A 210 5.87 18.79 -14.40
CA GLY A 210 5.19 19.94 -14.97
C GLY A 210 5.66 21.24 -14.32
N GLU A 211 4.76 21.96 -13.63
CA GLU A 211 5.09 23.22 -12.95
C GLU A 211 6.17 23.06 -11.86
N TYR A 212 6.35 21.84 -11.34
CA TYR A 212 7.37 21.51 -10.34
C TYR A 212 8.75 21.23 -10.95
N GLY A 213 8.83 21.11 -12.29
CA GLY A 213 10.05 20.81 -13.02
C GLY A 213 10.64 19.42 -12.71
N PRO A 214 11.96 19.22 -12.89
CA PRO A 214 12.60 17.94 -12.67
C PRO A 214 12.66 17.60 -11.18
N VAL A 215 12.08 16.46 -10.82
CA VAL A 215 12.05 15.92 -9.46
C VAL A 215 12.80 14.59 -9.42
N TYR A 216 13.70 14.43 -8.44
CA TYR A 216 14.42 13.17 -8.24
C TYR A 216 13.47 11.99 -8.05
N SER A 217 13.83 10.83 -8.62
CA SER A 217 12.98 9.65 -8.64
C SER A 217 12.59 9.18 -7.24
N PHE A 218 13.50 9.26 -6.25
CA PHE A 218 13.20 8.83 -4.88
C PHE A 218 12.11 9.71 -4.25
N ALA A 219 12.09 11.02 -4.52
CA ALA A 219 11.03 11.91 -4.07
C ALA A 219 9.69 11.59 -4.75
N VAL A 220 9.71 11.26 -6.04
CA VAL A 220 8.51 10.78 -6.76
C VAL A 220 7.98 9.47 -6.15
N PHE A 221 8.86 8.53 -5.81
CA PHE A 221 8.49 7.30 -5.11
C PHE A 221 7.94 7.55 -3.71
N GLU A 222 8.42 8.55 -2.99
CA GLU A 222 7.82 8.98 -1.73
C GLU A 222 6.41 9.51 -1.93
N MET A 223 6.18 10.32 -2.96
CA MET A 223 4.84 10.80 -3.33
C MET A 223 3.90 9.63 -3.64
N LEU A 224 4.33 8.69 -4.49
CA LEU A 224 3.57 7.47 -4.79
C LEU A 224 3.27 6.66 -3.53
N ALA A 225 4.21 6.57 -2.59
CA ALA A 225 4.00 5.86 -1.34
C ALA A 225 2.97 6.58 -0.45
N GLN A 226 2.89 7.91 -0.49
CA GLN A 226 1.81 8.65 0.17
C GLN A 226 0.47 8.36 -0.47
N LEU A 227 0.37 8.46 -1.79
CA LEU A 227 -0.86 8.19 -2.54
C LEU A 227 -1.35 6.76 -2.30
N LEU A 228 -0.45 5.78 -2.35
CA LEU A 228 -0.76 4.39 -2.05
C LEU A 228 -1.28 4.20 -0.62
N ARG A 229 -0.74 4.91 0.39
CA ARG A 229 -1.26 4.87 1.77
C ARG A 229 -2.67 5.44 1.87
N LEU A 230 -2.97 6.53 1.17
CA LEU A 230 -4.29 7.13 1.12
C LEU A 230 -5.30 6.16 0.50
N LEU A 231 -4.92 5.54 -0.62
CA LEU A 231 -5.72 4.55 -1.33
C LEU A 231 -5.86 3.25 -0.53
N ALA A 232 -4.83 2.77 0.17
CA ALA A 232 -4.83 1.47 0.85
C ALA A 232 -5.64 1.48 2.16
N GLY A 233 -5.58 2.58 2.94
CA GLY A 233 -6.24 2.59 4.24
C GLY A 233 -6.57 3.95 4.84
N GLY A 234 -6.50 5.01 4.02
CA GLY A 234 -6.97 6.35 4.37
C GLY A 234 -8.46 6.38 4.70
N LYS A 235 -8.89 7.45 5.39
CA LYS A 235 -10.30 7.69 5.74
C LYS A 235 -11.19 7.76 4.50
N HIS A 236 -10.68 8.32 3.41
CA HIS A 236 -11.38 8.49 2.13
C HIS A 236 -11.00 7.41 1.11
N ALA A 237 -10.31 6.33 1.52
CA ALA A 237 -9.78 5.31 0.61
C ALA A 237 -10.85 4.72 -0.32
N HIS A 238 -12.00 4.32 0.25
CA HIS A 238 -13.07 3.72 -0.54
C HIS A 238 -13.65 4.69 -1.57
N ALA A 239 -13.99 5.91 -1.15
CA ALA A 239 -14.51 6.95 -2.04
C ALA A 239 -13.51 7.30 -3.15
N LEU A 240 -12.21 7.40 -2.82
CA LEU A 240 -11.16 7.71 -3.79
C LEU A 240 -11.01 6.62 -4.86
N ARG A 241 -11.09 5.34 -4.45
CA ARG A 241 -11.05 4.21 -5.39
C ARG A 241 -12.27 4.19 -6.32
N LEU A 242 -13.47 4.48 -5.80
CA LEU A 242 -14.68 4.56 -6.60
C LEU A 242 -14.59 5.71 -7.62
N TRP A 243 -14.20 6.89 -7.16
CA TRP A 243 -14.01 8.05 -8.03
C TRP A 243 -13.01 7.74 -9.16
N LEU A 244 -11.88 7.09 -8.85
CA LEU A 244 -10.91 6.66 -9.86
C LEU A 244 -11.49 5.68 -10.88
N ALA A 245 -12.26 4.69 -10.42
CA ALA A 245 -12.89 3.70 -11.29
C ALA A 245 -13.93 4.31 -12.24
N GLU A 246 -14.57 5.42 -11.84
CA GLU A 246 -15.49 6.17 -12.69
C GLU A 246 -14.76 6.97 -13.80
N HIS A 247 -13.55 7.45 -13.52
CA HIS A 247 -12.76 8.25 -14.46
C HIS A 247 -11.88 7.39 -15.38
N ASP A 248 -11.53 6.18 -14.95
CA ASP A 248 -10.80 5.21 -15.75
C ASP A 248 -11.29 3.78 -15.45
N LEU A 249 -12.11 3.25 -16.35
CA LEU A 249 -12.69 1.90 -16.23
C LEU A 249 -11.62 0.80 -16.14
N SER A 250 -10.39 1.03 -16.62
CA SER A 250 -9.29 0.07 -16.49
C SER A 250 -8.80 -0.10 -15.05
N LEU A 251 -9.13 0.86 -14.17
CA LEU A 251 -8.84 0.83 -12.74
C LEU A 251 -10.01 0.29 -11.90
N ALA A 252 -11.12 -0.07 -12.53
CA ALA A 252 -12.30 -0.58 -11.84
C ALA A 252 -12.04 -1.97 -11.23
N VAL A 253 -11.96 -2.03 -9.91
CA VAL A 253 -11.67 -3.25 -9.15
C VAL A 253 -12.71 -3.42 -8.04
N ARG A 254 -13.16 -4.67 -7.82
CA ARG A 254 -14.13 -4.99 -6.77
C ARG A 254 -13.61 -4.55 -5.39
N PRO A 255 -14.36 -3.76 -4.60
CA PRO A 255 -13.89 -3.25 -3.31
C PRO A 255 -13.38 -4.33 -2.35
N GLU A 256 -14.01 -5.51 -2.36
CA GLU A 256 -13.68 -6.66 -1.50
C GLU A 256 -12.29 -7.23 -1.80
N SER A 257 -11.77 -7.02 -3.01
CA SER A 257 -10.45 -7.49 -3.42
C SER A 257 -9.30 -6.57 -2.96
N LEU A 258 -9.62 -5.40 -2.39
CA LEU A 258 -8.67 -4.40 -1.92
C LEU A 258 -8.80 -4.19 -0.40
N PRO A 259 -8.25 -5.11 0.41
CA PRO A 259 -8.36 -5.03 1.85
C PRO A 259 -7.71 -3.76 2.39
N ARG A 260 -8.27 -3.24 3.49
CA ARG A 260 -7.69 -2.11 4.20
C ARG A 260 -6.39 -2.53 4.88
N ALA A 261 -5.29 -1.87 4.55
CA ALA A 261 -4.00 -2.11 5.20
C ALA A 261 -3.34 -0.80 5.63
N ARG A 262 -2.71 -0.81 6.81
CA ARG A 262 -1.86 0.29 7.28
C ARG A 262 -0.47 0.24 6.65
N ASP A 263 0.02 -0.96 6.36
CA ASP A 263 1.31 -1.21 5.73
C ASP A 263 1.06 -1.87 4.37
N GLY A 264 1.43 -1.17 3.28
CA GLY A 264 1.26 -1.66 1.92
C GLY A 264 2.05 -2.94 1.64
N ALA A 265 3.12 -3.21 2.38
CA ALA A 265 3.90 -4.44 2.25
C ALA A 265 3.17 -5.70 2.72
N LEU A 266 2.06 -5.55 3.47
CA LEU A 266 1.21 -6.68 3.89
C LEU A 266 0.14 -7.05 2.86
N LEU A 267 -0.06 -6.20 1.84
CA LEU A 267 -1.03 -6.43 0.78
C LEU A 267 -0.53 -7.50 -0.19
N THR A 268 -1.46 -8.32 -0.68
CA THR A 268 -1.16 -9.30 -1.73
C THR A 268 -0.70 -8.60 -3.02
N PRO A 269 0.04 -9.29 -3.91
CA PRO A 269 0.47 -8.75 -5.19
C PRO A 269 -0.70 -8.19 -6.01
N ARG A 270 -1.87 -8.86 -5.97
CA ARG A 270 -3.12 -8.40 -6.60
C ARG A 270 -3.55 -7.01 -6.09
N ALA A 271 -3.67 -6.85 -4.78
CA ALA A 271 -4.10 -5.59 -4.20
C ALA A 271 -3.05 -4.48 -4.39
N ARG A 272 -1.76 -4.81 -4.27
CA ARG A 272 -0.66 -3.87 -4.55
C ARG A 272 -0.70 -3.39 -6.00
N GLY A 273 -0.86 -4.29 -6.97
CA GLY A 273 -0.90 -3.94 -8.40
C GLY A 273 -1.98 -2.92 -8.71
N ALA A 274 -3.21 -3.15 -8.24
CA ALA A 274 -4.33 -2.22 -8.41
C ALA A 274 -4.08 -0.86 -7.75
N LEU A 275 -3.63 -0.84 -6.48
CA LEU A 275 -3.41 0.41 -5.75
C LEU A 275 -2.22 1.21 -6.29
N VAL A 276 -1.19 0.53 -6.79
CA VAL A 276 -0.07 1.17 -7.47
C VAL A 276 -0.52 1.78 -8.81
N ALA A 277 -1.33 1.06 -9.59
CA ALA A 277 -1.88 1.61 -10.84
C ALA A 277 -2.74 2.86 -10.58
N MET A 278 -3.59 2.82 -9.55
CA MET A 278 -4.36 3.99 -9.10
C MET A 278 -3.48 5.16 -8.66
N ALA A 279 -2.44 4.89 -7.85
CA ALA A 279 -1.51 5.93 -7.39
C ALA A 279 -0.70 6.53 -8.55
N HIS A 280 -0.30 5.69 -9.51
CA HIS A 280 0.41 6.10 -10.71
C HIS A 280 -0.47 6.97 -11.61
N TRP A 281 -1.74 6.60 -11.80
CA TRP A 281 -2.70 7.39 -12.57
C TRP A 281 -2.91 8.80 -11.98
N LEU A 282 -3.00 8.91 -10.65
CA LEU A 282 -3.09 10.19 -9.94
C LEU A 282 -1.84 11.05 -10.12
N LEU A 283 -0.67 10.42 -10.25
CA LEU A 283 0.61 11.10 -10.43
C LEU A 283 0.85 11.54 -11.89
N ALA A 284 0.23 10.87 -12.88
CA ALA A 284 0.53 11.07 -14.30
C ALA A 284 0.29 12.51 -14.81
N ASP A 285 -0.65 13.25 -14.19
CA ASP A 285 -0.91 14.66 -14.45
C ASP A 285 -0.90 15.42 -13.12
N TRP A 286 0.29 15.46 -12.51
CA TRP A 286 0.49 16.08 -11.21
C TRP A 286 0.48 17.62 -11.32
N PRO A 287 -0.25 18.35 -10.44
CA PRO A 287 -1.06 17.88 -9.31
C PRO A 287 -2.55 17.74 -9.63
N HIS A 288 -2.98 18.02 -10.86
CA HIS A 288 -4.38 18.22 -11.24
C HIS A 288 -5.28 17.04 -10.89
N ARG A 289 -4.96 15.83 -11.37
CA ARG A 289 -5.76 14.61 -11.11
C ARG A 289 -5.91 14.32 -9.62
N PHE A 290 -4.82 14.49 -8.86
CA PHE A 290 -4.84 14.29 -7.42
C PHE A 290 -5.72 15.31 -6.70
N VAL A 291 -5.57 16.59 -7.04
CA VAL A 291 -6.34 17.68 -6.42
C VAL A 291 -7.83 17.54 -6.73
N GLU A 292 -8.18 17.23 -7.98
CA GLU A 292 -9.56 17.01 -8.41
C GLU A 292 -10.19 15.84 -7.63
N ALA A 293 -9.51 14.69 -7.61
CA ALA A 293 -9.97 13.51 -6.89
C ALA A 293 -10.15 13.80 -5.39
N ALA A 294 -9.17 14.46 -4.77
CA ALA A 294 -9.21 14.83 -3.35
C ALA A 294 -10.39 15.75 -3.03
N LYS A 295 -10.64 16.78 -3.85
CA LYS A 295 -11.80 17.68 -3.68
C LYS A 295 -13.12 16.94 -3.84
N ALA A 296 -13.24 16.09 -4.86
CA ALA A 296 -14.46 15.34 -5.13
C ALA A 296 -14.87 14.42 -3.96
N VAL A 297 -13.88 13.83 -3.28
CA VAL A 297 -14.14 12.96 -2.11
C VAL A 297 -14.12 13.69 -0.76
N GLY A 298 -14.01 15.03 -0.77
CA GLY A 298 -14.04 15.88 0.41
C GLY A 298 -12.82 15.75 1.32
N MET A 299 -11.63 15.54 0.75
CA MET A 299 -10.37 15.53 1.50
C MET A 299 -9.85 16.94 1.73
N THR A 300 -9.39 17.20 2.95
CA THR A 300 -8.76 18.47 3.34
C THR A 300 -7.26 18.30 3.54
N SER A 301 -6.51 19.40 3.64
CA SER A 301 -5.09 19.37 4.01
C SER A 301 -4.84 18.62 5.32
N THR A 302 -5.77 18.68 6.30
CA THR A 302 -5.64 17.97 7.59
C THR A 302 -5.76 16.45 7.45
N ASP A 303 -6.49 15.96 6.44
CA ASP A 303 -6.57 14.53 6.14
C ASP A 303 -5.27 14.01 5.49
N LEU A 304 -4.48 14.91 4.87
CA LEU A 304 -3.33 14.61 4.01
C LEU A 304 -1.96 14.90 4.67
N ARG A 305 -1.89 15.88 5.56
CA ARG A 305 -0.72 16.30 6.35
C ARG A 305 -0.82 15.76 7.77
N LYS A 306 -0.40 14.51 7.97
CA LYS A 306 -0.40 13.85 9.29
C LYS A 306 0.97 13.81 9.97
N ARG A 307 2.04 14.07 9.21
CA ARG A 307 3.42 14.08 9.68
C ARG A 307 3.92 15.52 9.85
N PRO A 308 4.94 15.75 10.69
CA PRO A 308 5.63 17.03 10.81
C PRO A 308 6.07 17.65 9.47
N VAL A 309 6.29 18.97 9.50
CA VAL A 309 6.86 19.73 8.37
C VAL A 309 8.27 19.22 8.06
N GLY A 310 8.56 18.98 6.78
CA GLY A 310 9.84 18.41 6.32
C GLY A 310 9.81 16.91 6.02
N GLU A 311 8.75 16.19 6.42
CA GLU A 311 8.60 14.74 6.14
C GLU A 311 7.84 14.43 4.82
N TYR A 312 7.62 15.43 3.99
CA TYR A 312 6.92 15.29 2.71
C TYR A 312 7.74 15.91 1.58
N PRO A 313 7.81 15.27 0.40
CA PRO A 313 8.36 15.87 -0.80
C PRO A 313 7.70 17.22 -1.09
N TYR A 314 8.50 18.22 -1.49
CA TYR A 314 8.03 19.58 -1.75
C TYR A 314 6.82 19.61 -2.70
N ALA A 315 6.86 18.89 -3.83
CA ALA A 315 5.77 18.86 -4.80
C ALA A 315 4.45 18.32 -4.22
N TYR A 316 4.51 17.32 -3.32
CA TYR A 316 3.34 16.84 -2.59
C TYR A 316 2.85 17.85 -1.56
N ALA A 317 3.77 18.33 -0.74
CA ALA A 317 3.53 19.31 0.30
C ALA A 317 2.84 20.58 -0.26
N HIS A 318 3.40 21.13 -1.32
CA HIS A 318 2.89 22.32 -1.99
C HIS A 318 1.50 22.09 -2.57
N ALA A 319 1.30 21.01 -3.34
CA ALA A 319 -0.01 20.73 -3.94
C ALA A 319 -1.14 20.61 -2.89
N VAL A 320 -0.86 19.96 -1.76
CA VAL A 320 -1.82 19.82 -0.66
C VAL A 320 -2.12 21.17 0.00
N ASP A 321 -1.08 21.94 0.32
CA ASP A 321 -1.25 23.20 1.04
C ASP A 321 -1.88 24.29 0.18
N TRP A 322 -1.54 24.32 -1.11
CA TRP A 322 -2.01 25.35 -2.02
C TRP A 322 -3.45 25.09 -2.49
N HIS A 323 -3.80 23.83 -2.76
CA HIS A 323 -5.10 23.52 -3.37
C HIS A 323 -6.15 22.93 -2.41
N LEU A 324 -5.74 22.40 -1.25
CA LEU A 324 -6.63 21.63 -0.35
C LEU A 324 -6.64 22.16 1.09
N LYS A 325 -5.91 23.23 1.38
CA LYS A 325 -5.98 23.90 2.69
C LYS A 325 -7.26 24.73 2.76
N GLU A 326 -8.13 24.38 3.70
CA GLU A 326 -9.24 25.27 4.02
C GLU A 326 -8.69 26.60 4.56
N PRO A 327 -9.33 27.74 4.25
CA PRO A 327 -9.00 29.01 4.87
C PRO A 327 -8.95 28.82 6.39
N HIS A 328 -7.88 29.33 7.02
CA HIS A 328 -7.65 29.18 8.44
C HIS A 328 -8.87 29.66 9.22
N LYS A 329 -9.67 28.73 9.74
CA LYS A 329 -10.57 29.00 10.86
C LYS A 329 -9.68 28.91 12.08
N GLY A 330 -8.98 30.01 12.39
CA GLY A 330 -8.20 30.10 13.62
C GLY A 330 -9.06 29.75 14.83
N ASP A 331 -8.43 29.55 15.98
CA ASP A 331 -9.14 29.47 17.25
C ASP A 331 -9.79 30.83 17.51
N ALA A 332 -10.93 31.05 16.86
CA ALA A 332 -11.69 32.28 16.89
C ALA A 332 -12.44 32.38 18.21
N ALA A 333 -11.92 31.79 19.29
CA ALA A 333 -12.53 31.82 20.61
C ALA A 333 -12.78 33.27 21.05
N ASP A 334 -11.81 34.16 20.81
CA ASP A 334 -11.95 35.59 21.10
C ASP A 334 -12.98 36.26 20.18
N GLU A 335 -12.95 36.01 18.87
CA GLU A 335 -13.93 36.57 17.92
C GLU A 335 -15.36 36.07 18.19
N ILE A 336 -15.51 34.80 18.58
CA ILE A 336 -16.79 34.18 18.93
C ILE A 336 -17.28 34.70 20.28
N ALA A 337 -16.39 34.94 21.24
CA ALA A 337 -16.74 35.58 22.51
C ALA A 337 -17.23 37.02 22.28
N VAL A 338 -16.55 37.78 21.41
CA VAL A 338 -17.00 39.11 21.00
C VAL A 338 -18.34 39.03 20.25
N ALA A 339 -18.52 38.08 19.33
CA ALA A 339 -19.78 37.89 18.63
C ALA A 339 -20.93 37.50 19.58
N ALA A 340 -20.66 36.69 20.60
CA ALA A 340 -21.62 36.38 21.65
C ALA A 340 -22.02 37.64 22.42
N GLN A 341 -21.04 38.47 22.83
CA GLN A 341 -21.30 39.73 23.50
C GLN A 341 -22.17 40.68 22.64
N VAL A 342 -21.87 40.81 21.35
CA VAL A 342 -22.67 41.62 20.42
C VAL A 342 -24.13 41.13 20.34
N LEU A 343 -24.36 39.82 20.35
CA LEU A 343 -25.71 39.27 20.39
C LEU A 343 -26.42 39.63 21.70
N HIS A 344 -25.73 39.53 22.84
CA HIS A 344 -26.27 39.91 24.15
C HIS A 344 -26.61 41.40 24.23
N ASP A 345 -25.73 42.26 23.73
CA ASP A 345 -25.92 43.72 23.70
C ASP A 345 -27.14 44.12 22.85
N HIS A 346 -27.48 43.31 21.84
CA HIS A 346 -28.68 43.45 21.01
C HIS A 346 -29.90 42.65 21.52
N GLY A 347 -29.86 42.13 22.74
CA GLY A 347 -30.97 41.41 23.36
C GLY A 347 -31.28 40.04 22.75
N GLN A 348 -30.34 39.44 22.02
CA GLN A 348 -30.45 38.11 21.43
C GLN A 348 -29.63 37.09 22.23
N THR A 349 -30.06 35.82 22.23
CA THR A 349 -29.25 34.74 22.82
C THR A 349 -28.07 34.39 21.92
N ALA A 350 -26.93 34.10 22.52
CA ALA A 350 -25.73 33.63 21.81
C ALA A 350 -25.86 32.15 21.40
N SER A 351 -27.01 31.77 20.84
CA SER A 351 -27.23 30.43 20.32
C SER A 351 -26.32 30.15 19.13
N HIS A 352 -26.00 28.88 18.88
CA HIS A 352 -25.16 28.49 17.75
C HIS A 352 -25.73 28.99 16.40
N ARG A 353 -27.06 29.09 16.28
CA ARG A 353 -27.72 29.64 15.08
C ARG A 353 -27.45 31.13 14.93
N ASN A 354 -27.56 31.90 16.00
CA ASN A 354 -27.38 33.36 15.97
C ASN A 354 -25.91 33.72 15.79
N LEU A 355 -24.99 32.99 16.42
CA LEU A 355 -23.54 33.14 16.22
C LEU A 355 -23.15 32.86 14.75
N MET A 356 -23.69 31.79 14.17
CA MET A 356 -23.44 31.47 12.76
C MET A 356 -24.05 32.51 11.80
N ALA A 357 -25.23 33.05 12.13
CA ALA A 357 -25.86 34.11 11.35
C ALA A 357 -25.07 35.43 11.41
N LEU A 358 -24.50 35.76 12.58
CA LEU A 358 -23.71 36.97 12.79
C LEU A 358 -22.31 36.88 12.17
N CYS A 359 -21.61 35.75 12.37
CA CYS A 359 -20.25 35.56 11.83
C CYS A 359 -20.22 35.17 10.34
N GLY A 360 -21.36 34.82 9.74
CA GLY A 360 -21.48 34.41 8.33
C GLY A 360 -20.83 33.08 7.98
N THR A 361 -20.13 32.41 8.90
CA THR A 361 -19.50 31.10 8.71
C THR A 361 -19.46 30.30 10.01
N LYS A 362 -19.33 28.98 9.89
CA LYS A 362 -19.20 28.08 11.04
C LYS A 362 -17.75 28.06 11.54
N LEU A 363 -17.52 28.64 12.72
CA LEU A 363 -16.23 28.61 13.42
C LEU A 363 -16.17 27.44 14.41
N GLY A 364 -15.01 26.81 14.55
CA GLY A 364 -14.85 25.55 15.30
C GLY A 364 -15.21 25.64 16.79
N SER A 365 -14.88 26.78 17.41
CA SER A 365 -15.04 27.01 18.85
C SER A 365 -16.46 27.49 19.24
N MET A 366 -17.37 27.66 18.26
CA MET A 366 -18.75 28.12 18.52
C MET A 366 -19.50 27.22 19.48
N GLY A 367 -19.30 25.90 19.41
CA GLY A 367 -19.97 24.95 20.30
C GLY A 367 -19.56 25.05 21.77
N GLY A 368 -18.42 25.69 22.08
CA GLY A 368 -17.97 25.94 23.45
C GLY A 368 -18.51 27.24 24.06
N VAL A 369 -18.81 28.22 23.21
CA VAL A 369 -19.33 29.55 23.61
C VAL A 369 -20.86 29.62 23.48
N ALA A 370 -21.44 28.88 22.54
CA ALA A 370 -22.86 28.97 22.22
C ALA A 370 -23.74 28.51 23.38
N GLU A 371 -24.75 29.32 23.68
CA GLU A 371 -25.75 28.98 24.68
C GLU A 371 -26.69 27.87 24.16
N PRO A 372 -27.03 26.89 25.01
CA PRO A 372 -27.96 25.82 24.63
C PRO A 372 -29.37 26.38 24.40
N VAL A 373 -29.96 26.03 23.26
CA VAL A 373 -31.31 26.48 22.86
C VAL A 373 -32.43 25.74 23.62
N ALA A 374 -32.11 24.63 24.30
CA ALA A 374 -33.01 23.88 25.17
C ALA A 374 -32.25 23.01 26.19
N SER A 375 -32.81 22.81 27.39
CA SER A 375 -32.32 21.89 28.43
C SER A 375 -32.73 20.43 28.14
N GLY A 376 -32.27 19.88 27.02
CA GLY A 376 -32.38 18.44 26.75
C GLY A 376 -31.28 17.64 27.46
N LEU A 377 -31.60 16.44 27.95
CA LEU A 377 -30.58 15.47 28.39
C LEU A 377 -29.54 15.28 27.28
N PRO A 378 -28.23 15.19 27.61
CA PRO A 378 -27.18 15.09 26.61
C PRO A 378 -27.33 13.80 25.81
N TRP A 379 -27.76 13.91 24.56
CA TRP A 379 -27.79 12.79 23.63
C TRP A 379 -26.42 12.61 22.96
N GLY A 380 -25.93 11.36 22.99
CA GLY A 380 -24.68 10.82 22.45
C GLY A 380 -23.71 11.77 21.75
N LYS A 381 -22.72 12.30 22.48
CA LYS A 381 -21.53 12.92 21.88
C LYS A 381 -20.43 11.87 21.70
N GLY A 382 -20.27 11.36 20.47
CA GLY A 382 -19.18 10.43 20.13
C GLY A 382 -19.29 9.82 18.73
N ARG A 383 -18.19 9.27 18.20
CA ARG A 383 -18.10 8.66 16.85
C ARG A 383 -19.06 7.49 16.60
N TYR A 384 -19.73 6.98 17.63
CA TYR A 384 -20.60 5.80 17.59
C TYR A 384 -21.90 6.01 18.38
N TRP A 385 -22.40 7.25 18.47
CA TRP A 385 -23.64 7.58 19.19
C TRP A 385 -24.85 6.74 18.73
N LYS A 386 -24.84 6.28 17.47
CA LYS A 386 -25.84 5.35 16.91
C LYS A 386 -25.89 3.96 17.58
N LEU A 387 -24.90 3.63 18.41
CA LEU A 387 -24.86 2.41 19.22
C LEU A 387 -25.16 2.69 20.69
N ASP A 388 -25.53 3.91 21.09
CA ASP A 388 -25.88 4.18 22.48
C ASP A 388 -27.13 3.38 22.90
N GLY A 389 -27.05 2.70 24.04
CA GLY A 389 -28.03 1.69 24.48
C GLY A 389 -27.64 0.23 24.17
N VAL A 390 -26.65 -0.01 23.31
CA VAL A 390 -26.11 -1.37 23.05
C VAL A 390 -25.08 -1.75 24.11
N SER A 391 -25.12 -3.00 24.60
CA SER A 391 -24.19 -3.47 25.64
C SER A 391 -22.72 -3.37 25.19
N PRO A 392 -21.76 -3.13 26.12
CA PRO A 392 -20.35 -2.98 25.79
C PRO A 392 -19.76 -4.18 25.02
N GLU A 393 -20.19 -5.39 25.36
CA GLU A 393 -19.76 -6.63 24.70
C GLU A 393 -20.21 -6.68 23.23
N VAL A 394 -21.48 -6.34 22.96
CA VAL A 394 -22.04 -6.31 21.61
C VAL A 394 -21.41 -5.18 20.79
N LYS A 395 -21.14 -4.00 21.39
CA LYS A 395 -20.36 -2.93 20.73
C LYS A 395 -18.97 -3.40 20.32
N ALA A 396 -18.28 -4.15 21.17
CA ALA A 396 -16.96 -4.69 20.88
C ALA A 396 -17.00 -5.78 19.79
N ALA A 397 -18.00 -6.65 19.81
CA ALA A 397 -18.22 -7.67 18.79
C ALA A 397 -18.54 -7.05 17.42
N ALA A 398 -19.43 -6.04 17.38
CA ALA A 398 -19.78 -5.29 16.18
C ALA A 398 -18.55 -4.57 15.59
N ARG A 399 -17.71 -3.94 16.43
CA ARG A 399 -16.44 -3.34 15.99
C ARG A 399 -15.51 -4.37 15.35
N ARG A 400 -15.33 -5.54 15.99
CA ARG A 400 -14.50 -6.62 15.44
C ARG A 400 -15.06 -7.15 14.13
N ALA A 401 -16.38 -7.29 14.02
CA ALA A 401 -17.04 -7.78 12.82
C ALA A 401 -16.94 -6.78 11.65
N ALA A 402 -17.19 -5.48 11.89
CA ALA A 402 -16.98 -4.42 10.90
C ALA A 402 -15.52 -4.35 10.44
N HIS A 403 -14.58 -4.43 11.38
CA HIS A 403 -13.15 -4.39 11.05
C HIS A 403 -12.70 -5.61 10.23
N ARG A 404 -13.23 -6.81 10.51
CA ARG A 404 -13.00 -8.02 9.69
C ARG A 404 -13.58 -7.87 8.29
N ALA A 405 -14.70 -7.16 8.15
CA ALA A 405 -15.30 -6.83 6.85
C ALA A 405 -14.58 -5.68 6.12
N GLY A 406 -13.60 -5.02 6.76
CA GLY A 406 -12.88 -3.88 6.19
C GLY A 406 -13.66 -2.56 6.20
N GLU A 407 -14.79 -2.52 6.87
CA GLU A 407 -15.71 -1.37 6.90
C GLU A 407 -15.64 -0.63 8.25
N ASP A 408 -16.04 0.65 8.24
CA ASP A 408 -16.34 1.35 9.48
C ASP A 408 -17.68 0.84 10.06
N VAL A 409 -17.85 0.94 11.38
CA VAL A 409 -18.98 0.32 12.10
C VAL A 409 -20.33 0.83 11.61
N GLY A 410 -20.42 2.09 11.19
CA GLY A 410 -21.67 2.71 10.73
C GLY A 410 -22.21 2.06 9.45
N PRO A 411 -21.46 2.12 8.33
CA PRO A 411 -21.82 1.46 7.07
C PRO A 411 -22.08 -0.04 7.23
N TRP A 412 -21.20 -0.74 7.97
CA TRP A 412 -21.35 -2.16 8.23
C TRP A 412 -22.65 -2.51 8.95
N LEU A 413 -23.01 -1.71 9.96
CA LEU A 413 -24.24 -1.91 10.73
C LEU A 413 -25.48 -1.62 9.88
N ASP A 414 -25.45 -0.58 9.03
CA ASP A 414 -26.57 -0.27 8.13
C ASP A 414 -26.79 -1.39 7.10
N ALA A 415 -25.71 -1.87 6.47
CA ALA A 415 -25.77 -3.00 5.54
C ALA A 415 -26.26 -4.29 6.22
N LEU A 416 -25.83 -4.55 7.45
CA LEU A 416 -26.31 -5.67 8.25
C LEU A 416 -27.80 -5.55 8.57
N LEU A 417 -28.25 -4.38 9.05
CA LEU A 417 -29.65 -4.15 9.40
C LEU A 417 -30.55 -4.26 8.18
N ARG A 418 -30.15 -3.71 7.03
CA ARG A 418 -30.93 -3.80 5.79
C ARG A 418 -31.16 -5.24 5.36
N ARG A 419 -30.09 -6.04 5.34
CA ARG A 419 -30.18 -7.47 5.01
C ARG A 419 -31.07 -8.22 6.01
N THR A 420 -30.93 -7.94 7.30
CA THR A 420 -31.71 -8.60 8.36
C THR A 420 -33.19 -8.21 8.29
N LEU A 421 -33.49 -6.98 7.90
CA LEU A 421 -34.84 -6.43 7.83
C LEU A 421 -35.48 -6.55 6.43
N GLY A 422 -34.80 -7.20 5.47
CA GLY A 422 -35.29 -7.33 4.09
C GLY A 422 -35.41 -6.00 3.34
N LEU A 423 -34.71 -4.95 3.78
CA LEU A 423 -34.70 -3.66 3.12
C LEU A 423 -33.71 -3.71 1.95
N GLY A 424 -34.14 -3.23 0.78
CA GLY A 424 -33.28 -3.13 -0.40
C GLY A 424 -32.01 -2.31 -0.15
N ALA A 425 -31.00 -2.54 -0.98
CA ALA A 425 -29.80 -1.70 -1.01
C ALA A 425 -30.19 -0.22 -1.17
N ILE A 426 -29.44 0.69 -0.54
CA ILE A 426 -29.64 2.12 -0.76
C ILE A 426 -29.51 2.35 -2.25
N LYS A 427 -30.58 2.82 -2.91
CA LYS A 427 -30.46 3.49 -4.19
C LYS A 427 -29.55 4.68 -3.92
N THR A 428 -28.28 4.58 -4.27
CA THR A 428 -27.45 5.76 -4.52
C THR A 428 -28.18 6.59 -5.59
N PRO A 429 -27.93 7.90 -5.71
CA PRO A 429 -28.62 8.74 -6.70
C PRO A 429 -28.41 8.34 -8.17
N PHE A 430 -27.82 7.15 -8.43
CA PHE A 430 -27.40 6.63 -9.72
C PHE A 430 -28.29 5.51 -10.29
N ASN A 431 -29.43 5.18 -9.70
CA ASN A 431 -30.42 4.31 -10.37
C ASN A 431 -31.40 5.16 -11.20
N GLY A 432 -30.86 5.70 -12.29
CA GLY A 432 -31.59 6.35 -13.37
C GLY A 432 -31.34 5.67 -14.72
N HIS A 433 -31.32 4.35 -14.75
CA HIS A 433 -31.56 3.59 -15.98
C HIS A 433 -32.42 2.38 -15.62
N ASP A 434 -33.66 2.43 -16.08
CA ASP A 434 -34.64 1.37 -16.08
C ASP A 434 -34.50 0.62 -17.41
N PRO A 435 -34.05 -0.64 -17.42
CA PRO A 435 -34.04 -1.45 -18.61
C PRO A 435 -35.02 -2.61 -18.42
N ASP A 436 -36.32 -2.37 -18.35
CA ASP A 436 -37.34 -3.41 -18.58
C ASP A 436 -38.70 -2.78 -18.93
N THR A 437 -38.79 -2.22 -20.15
CA THR A 437 -40.08 -2.12 -20.85
C THR A 437 -40.18 -3.29 -21.82
N ILE A 438 -40.59 -4.47 -21.34
CA ILE A 438 -41.04 -5.56 -22.20
C ILE A 438 -42.34 -6.16 -21.62
N THR A 439 -43.45 -5.75 -22.23
CA THR A 439 -44.67 -6.49 -22.57
C THR A 439 -45.01 -7.76 -21.79
N LEU A 440 -46.18 -7.75 -21.15
CA LEU A 440 -47.04 -8.93 -20.98
C LEU A 440 -48.51 -8.47 -21.05
N ASP A 441 -49.12 -8.61 -22.23
CA ASP A 441 -50.57 -8.60 -22.38
C ASP A 441 -51.02 -9.94 -22.98
N GLY A 442 -51.94 -10.58 -22.25
CA GLY A 442 -53.08 -11.27 -22.84
C GLY A 442 -52.88 -12.70 -23.35
N ASN A 443 -52.91 -13.67 -22.44
CA ASN A 443 -53.35 -15.02 -22.77
C ASN A 443 -54.90 -15.03 -22.73
N VAL A 444 -55.55 -15.19 -23.89
CA VAL A 444 -57.00 -15.43 -24.01
C VAL A 444 -57.23 -16.69 -24.86
N GLY A 445 -57.82 -17.70 -24.22
CA GLY A 445 -58.90 -18.54 -24.76
C GLY A 445 -58.66 -19.39 -25.99
N CYS A 446 -58.57 -20.71 -25.78
CA CYS A 446 -59.12 -21.68 -26.73
C CYS A 446 -60.64 -21.49 -26.86
N GLU A 447 -61.16 -21.45 -28.09
CA GLU A 447 -62.45 -22.04 -28.49
C GLU A 447 -62.48 -22.13 -30.04
N GLU A 448 -62.74 -23.36 -30.50
CA GLU A 448 -63.02 -23.88 -31.87
C GLU A 448 -61.99 -23.74 -33.00
#